data_AF-A0A959GY92-F1
#
_entry.id   AF-A0A959GY92-F1
#
_cell.length_a   1.000
_cell.length_b   1.000
_cell.length_c   1.000
_cell.angle_alpha   90.00
_cell.angle_beta   90.00
_cell.angle_gamma   90.00
#
_symmetry.space_group_name_H-M   'P 1'
#
loop_
_entity.id
_entity.type
_entity.pdbx_description
1 polymer ?
#
loop_
_entity_poly.entity_id
_entity_poly.type
_entity_poly.pdbx_seq_one_letter_code
_entity_poly.pdbx_strand_id
1 'polypeptide(L)'
;LPLMKTTTYIFVGFHFERWYTQLFLRYLNMNDNQFSNNSRNYVLKTTFQDADMERFFLQQFNIRYIGADWTFFEELHRRFEEKYPVKMRRLIDELSPTAATVAQLVARGEDESAISMLNIFKGQLPADDQEQLVMTEAAYNQYLADKKAGTALTEHLNVNLAKVRKNLLDLAKKIA
;
A
#
# COMPACT_ATOMS: atom_id res chain seq x y z
N LEU A 1 17.36 14.81 -3.64
CA LEU A 1 16.64 14.08 -2.57
C LEU A 1 15.53 14.97 -2.02
N PRO A 2 14.24 14.58 -2.14
CA PRO A 2 13.10 15.41 -1.74
C PRO A 2 13.11 15.83 -0.26
N LEU A 3 13.78 15.07 0.61
CA LEU A 3 13.93 15.36 2.05
C LEU A 3 14.75 16.62 2.35
N MET A 4 15.69 17.02 1.50
CA MET A 4 16.55 18.19 1.76
C MET A 4 15.87 19.54 1.47
N LYS A 5 14.66 19.53 0.88
CA LYS A 5 13.88 20.75 0.58
C LYS A 5 12.60 20.86 1.41
N THR A 6 12.37 19.91 2.32
CA THR A 6 11.15 19.83 3.13
C THR A 6 11.37 20.53 4.46
N THR A 7 10.51 21.50 4.76
CA THR A 7 10.58 22.32 5.99
C THR A 7 9.53 21.92 7.03
N THR A 8 8.64 20.98 6.71
CA THR A 8 7.54 20.58 7.58
C THR A 8 7.36 19.07 7.54
N TYR A 9 7.35 18.44 8.72
CA TYR A 9 7.20 17.00 8.89
C TYR A 9 6.00 16.71 9.80
N ILE A 10 5.19 15.71 9.45
CA ILE A 10 4.07 15.23 10.27
C ILE A 10 4.37 13.77 10.63
N PHE A 11 4.47 13.50 11.93
CA PHE A 11 4.75 12.18 12.49
C PHE A 11 3.46 11.57 13.05
N VAL A 12 3.10 10.39 12.55
CA VAL A 12 1.90 9.64 12.92
C VAL A 12 2.33 8.34 13.58
N GLY A 13 1.82 8.05 14.79
CA GLY A 13 2.11 6.79 15.48
C GLY A 13 3.58 6.59 15.88
N PHE A 14 4.33 7.67 16.07
CA PHE A 14 5.78 7.62 16.28
C PHE A 14 6.15 7.47 17.76
N HIS A 15 7.14 6.64 18.07
CA HIS A 15 7.67 6.49 19.43
C HIS A 15 8.99 7.25 19.59
N PHE A 16 8.94 8.42 20.22
CA PHE A 16 10.10 9.32 20.37
C PHE A 16 11.15 8.84 21.38
N GLU A 17 10.76 7.99 22.32
CA GLU A 17 11.64 7.44 23.35
C GLU A 17 12.70 6.48 22.78
N ARG A 18 12.48 5.93 21.58
CA ARG A 18 13.41 4.98 20.96
C ARG A 18 14.62 5.70 20.36
N TRP A 19 15.83 5.26 20.70
CA TRP A 19 17.09 5.90 20.30
C TRP A 19 17.21 6.18 18.78
N TYR A 20 16.73 5.25 17.93
CA TYR A 20 16.80 5.40 16.48
C TYR A 20 15.88 6.53 15.96
N THR A 21 14.76 6.79 16.64
CA THR A 21 13.87 7.91 16.34
C THR A 21 14.58 9.23 16.60
N GLN A 22 15.35 9.31 17.68
CA GLN A 22 16.08 10.51 18.08
C GLN A 22 17.20 10.83 17.08
N LEU A 23 17.92 9.80 16.62
CA LEU A 23 18.91 9.96 15.55
C LEU A 23 18.27 10.40 14.23
N PHE A 24 17.11 9.85 13.90
CA PHE A 24 16.37 10.25 12.70
C PHE A 24 15.93 11.71 12.76
N LEU A 25 15.35 12.16 13.88
CA LEU A 25 14.99 13.57 14.08
C LEU A 25 16.20 14.49 14.04
N ARG A 26 17.32 14.07 14.64
CA ARG A 26 18.58 14.81 14.58
C ARG A 26 19.06 14.95 13.14
N TYR A 27 18.98 13.88 12.34
CA TYR A 27 19.32 13.92 10.92
C TYR A 27 18.41 14.86 10.14
N LEU A 28 17.09 14.82 10.38
CA LEU A 28 16.15 15.74 9.73
C LEU A 28 16.46 17.20 10.04
N ASN A 29 16.74 17.52 11.31
CA ASN A 29 17.05 18.88 11.74
C ASN A 29 18.49 19.32 11.41
N MET A 30 19.41 18.39 11.13
CA MET A 30 20.77 18.70 10.64
C MET A 30 20.82 19.07 9.15
N ASN A 31 19.78 18.72 8.37
CA ASN A 31 19.72 19.03 6.94
C ASN A 31 19.37 20.50 6.65
N ASP A 32 18.91 21.27 7.64
CA ASP A 32 18.92 22.73 7.59
C ASP A 32 20.35 23.17 7.93
N ASN A 33 21.11 23.58 6.91
CA ASN A 33 22.56 23.84 6.85
C ASN A 33 23.26 24.62 7.99
N GLN A 34 22.61 24.96 9.10
CA GLN A 34 23.18 25.71 10.23
C GLN A 34 22.59 25.36 11.61
N PHE A 35 22.08 24.15 11.86
CA PHE A 35 21.37 23.84 13.13
C PHE A 35 20.25 24.85 13.44
N SER A 36 19.75 25.55 12.42
CA SER A 36 18.60 26.41 12.58
C SER A 36 17.41 25.46 12.68
N ASN A 37 16.84 25.36 13.87
CA ASN A 37 15.72 24.48 14.20
C ASN A 37 14.42 24.97 13.51
N ASN A 38 14.50 25.27 12.22
CA ASN A 38 13.47 25.92 11.40
C ASN A 38 12.46 24.91 10.86
N SER A 39 12.83 23.64 10.82
CA SER A 39 11.93 22.53 10.50
C SER A 39 10.78 22.50 11.51
N ARG A 40 9.54 22.58 10.99
CA ARG A 40 8.31 22.49 11.77
C ARG A 40 7.91 21.02 11.88
N ASN A 41 8.11 20.45 13.06
CA ASN A 41 7.79 19.05 13.32
C ASN A 41 6.45 18.96 14.03
N TYR A 42 5.54 18.17 13.49
CA TYR A 42 4.18 18.01 14.00
C TYR A 42 3.89 16.57 14.39
N VAL A 43 3.25 16.35 15.52
CA VAL A 43 3.01 15.02 16.08
C VAL A 43 1.54 14.85 16.43
N LEU A 44 0.92 13.74 15.99
CA LEU A 44 -0.33 13.31 16.61
C LEU A 44 -0.02 12.68 17.95
N LYS A 45 -0.71 13.18 18.98
CA LYS A 45 -0.74 12.71 20.38
C LYS A 45 0.12 11.47 20.64
N THR A 46 1.30 11.70 21.20
CA THR A 46 2.18 10.64 21.68
C THR A 46 2.14 10.61 23.19
N THR A 47 2.15 9.41 23.77
CA THR A 47 2.32 9.21 25.20
C THR A 47 3.81 9.13 25.48
N PHE A 48 4.34 10.13 26.16
CA PHE A 48 5.63 10.04 26.85
C PHE A 48 5.38 9.47 28.24
N GLN A 49 6.26 8.57 28.69
CA GLN A 49 6.22 8.02 30.04
C GLN A 49 6.73 9.03 31.08
N ASP A 50 7.58 9.97 30.65
CA ASP A 50 8.22 10.98 31.48
C ASP A 50 8.00 12.39 30.92
N ALA A 51 7.48 13.29 31.76
CA ALA A 51 7.16 14.67 31.40
C ALA A 51 8.41 15.54 31.16
N ASP A 52 9.53 15.25 31.82
CA ASP A 52 10.79 15.97 31.61
C ASP A 52 11.42 15.56 30.27
N MET A 53 11.32 14.28 29.94
CA MET A 53 11.71 13.75 28.64
C MET A 53 10.88 14.36 27.52
N GLU A 54 9.56 14.41 27.68
CA GLU A 54 8.66 15.08 26.74
C GLU A 54 9.09 16.52 26.47
N ARG A 55 9.31 17.31 27.52
CA ARG A 55 9.70 18.71 27.40
C ARG A 55 11.03 18.88 26.67
N PHE A 56 11.99 18.02 26.98
CA PHE A 56 13.28 17.98 26.29
C PHE A 56 13.14 17.70 24.79
N PHE A 57 12.32 16.71 24.41
CA PHE A 57 12.07 16.38 23.01
C PHE A 57 11.37 17.50 22.24
N LEU A 58 10.33 18.09 22.84
CA LEU A 58 9.57 19.17 22.21
C LEU A 58 10.44 20.39 21.93
N GLN A 59 11.32 20.75 22.87
CA GLN A 59 12.22 21.89 22.73
C GLN A 59 13.39 21.62 21.79
N GLN A 60 14.08 20.48 21.96
CA GLN A 60 15.27 20.18 21.17
C GLN A 60 14.94 20.00 19.68
N PHE A 61 13.78 19.41 19.36
CA PHE A 61 13.41 19.07 17.99
C PHE A 61 12.30 19.95 17.40
N ASN A 62 11.91 21.06 18.06
CA ASN A 62 10.82 21.95 17.63
C ASN A 62 9.54 21.19 17.23
N ILE A 63 9.17 20.23 18.06
CA ILE A 63 7.98 19.42 17.87
C ILE A 63 6.78 20.16 18.47
N ARG A 64 5.71 20.26 17.70
CA ARG A 64 4.41 20.76 18.16
C ARG A 64 3.38 19.65 18.05
N TYR A 65 2.62 19.44 19.11
CA TYR A 65 1.46 18.58 19.01
C TYR A 65 0.42 19.22 18.11
N ILE A 66 -0.06 18.44 17.15
CA ILE A 66 -1.35 18.72 16.54
C ILE A 66 -2.33 17.80 17.25
N GLY A 67 -3.30 18.39 17.95
CA GLY A 67 -4.52 17.70 18.35
C GLY A 67 -5.41 17.42 17.15
N ALA A 68 -4.82 16.88 16.08
CA ALA A 68 -5.49 16.55 14.85
C ALA A 68 -6.29 15.28 15.11
N ASP A 69 -7.60 15.42 15.02
CA ASP A 69 -8.49 14.31 14.79
C ASP A 69 -8.34 13.80 13.35
N TRP A 70 -9.03 12.72 13.03
CA TRP A 70 -9.02 12.17 11.68
C TRP A 70 -9.52 13.18 10.63
N THR A 71 -10.44 14.08 11.01
CA THR A 71 -11.02 15.10 10.12
C THR A 71 -9.99 16.12 9.63
N PHE A 72 -8.95 16.42 10.43
CA PHE A 72 -7.82 17.25 9.99
C PHE A 72 -7.08 16.65 8.79
N PHE A 73 -6.89 15.32 8.76
CA PHE A 73 -6.19 14.65 7.66
C PHE A 73 -7.05 14.60 6.40
N GLU A 74 -8.35 14.37 6.55
CA GLU A 74 -9.31 14.44 5.43
C GLU A 74 -9.32 15.82 4.79
N GLU A 75 -9.36 16.88 5.60
CA GLU A 75 -9.33 18.25 5.11
C GLU A 75 -7.97 18.62 4.47
N LEU A 76 -6.87 18.16 5.04
CA LEU A 76 -5.53 18.35 4.47
C LEU A 76 -5.42 17.67 3.10
N HIS A 77 -5.91 16.43 3.00
CA HIS A 77 -5.96 15.67 1.76
C HIS A 77 -6.80 16.39 0.71
N ARG A 78 -8.03 16.77 1.06
CA ARG A 78 -8.96 17.49 0.18
C ARG A 78 -8.36 18.77 -0.37
N ARG A 79 -7.79 19.63 0.49
CA ARG A 79 -7.14 20.88 0.06
C ARG A 79 -5.90 20.65 -0.79
N PHE A 80 -5.16 19.58 -0.53
CA PHE A 80 -3.98 19.23 -1.33
C PHE A 80 -4.38 18.75 -2.73
N GLU A 81 -5.43 17.94 -2.82
CA GLU A 81 -6.02 17.47 -4.08
C GLU A 81 -6.55 18.63 -4.92
N GLU A 82 -7.34 19.52 -4.31
CA GLU A 82 -7.87 20.73 -4.97
C GLU A 82 -6.76 21.62 -5.54
N LYS A 83 -5.63 21.76 -4.82
CA LYS A 83 -4.53 22.66 -5.19
C LYS A 83 -3.50 22.04 -6.13
N TYR A 84 -3.26 20.74 -6.02
CA TYR A 84 -2.22 20.03 -6.77
C TYR A 84 -2.70 18.66 -7.30
N PRO A 85 -3.70 18.63 -8.20
CA PRO A 85 -4.32 17.39 -8.67
C PRO A 85 -3.34 16.44 -9.38
N VAL A 86 -2.27 16.97 -9.99
CA VAL A 86 -1.26 16.17 -10.73
C VAL A 86 -0.14 15.65 -9.80
N LYS A 87 0.00 16.18 -8.58
CA LYS A 87 1.03 15.76 -7.61
C LYS A 87 0.51 14.76 -6.59
N MET A 88 -0.80 14.55 -6.53
CA MET A 88 -1.38 13.41 -5.83
C MET A 88 -0.83 12.13 -6.46
N ARG A 89 -0.06 11.37 -5.66
CA ARG A 89 0.22 9.98 -6.04
C ARG A 89 -1.14 9.28 -6.03
N ARG A 90 -1.56 8.73 -7.17
CA ARG A 90 -2.68 7.78 -7.20
C ARG A 90 -2.36 6.69 -6.17
N LEU A 91 -3.30 6.37 -5.29
CA LEU A 91 -3.19 5.20 -4.42
C LEU A 91 -3.09 3.98 -5.35
N ILE A 92 -1.87 3.57 -5.68
CA ILE A 92 -1.59 2.41 -6.55
C ILE A 92 -1.97 1.10 -5.84
N ASP A 93 -2.28 1.14 -4.53
CA ASP A 93 -2.43 -0.04 -3.67
C ASP A 93 -3.78 -0.16 -2.94
N GLU A 94 -4.84 0.56 -3.35
CA GLU A 94 -6.18 0.03 -3.08
C GLU A 94 -6.51 -0.92 -4.23
N LEU A 95 -6.33 -2.23 -3.99
CA LEU A 95 -6.95 -3.25 -4.83
C LEU A 95 -8.39 -2.80 -5.07
N SER A 96 -8.79 -2.60 -6.33
CA SER A 96 -10.19 -2.31 -6.65
C SER A 96 -11.08 -3.33 -5.91
N PRO A 97 -12.32 -2.98 -5.52
CA PRO A 97 -13.19 -3.94 -4.83
C PRO A 97 -13.28 -5.29 -5.54
N THR A 98 -13.23 -5.26 -6.87
CA THR A 98 -13.09 -6.43 -7.75
C THR A 98 -11.79 -7.18 -7.51
N ALA A 99 -10.64 -6.49 -7.52
CA ALA A 99 -9.35 -7.13 -7.30
C ALA A 99 -9.20 -7.72 -5.88
N ALA A 100 -9.74 -7.06 -4.86
CA ALA A 100 -9.79 -7.57 -3.50
C ALA A 100 -10.66 -8.83 -3.40
N THR A 101 -11.81 -8.84 -4.09
CA THR A 101 -12.71 -10.01 -4.16
C THR A 101 -12.03 -11.18 -4.87
N VAL A 102 -11.39 -10.95 -6.02
CA VAL A 102 -10.65 -11.99 -6.75
C VAL A 102 -9.52 -12.57 -5.88
N ALA A 103 -8.79 -11.72 -5.15
CA ALA A 103 -7.76 -12.19 -4.23
C ALA A 103 -8.31 -13.07 -3.11
N GLN A 104 -9.48 -12.75 -2.55
CA GLN A 104 -10.16 -13.58 -1.56
C GLN A 104 -10.61 -14.93 -2.13
N LEU A 105 -11.17 -14.95 -3.34
CA LEU A 105 -11.59 -16.19 -4.03
C LEU A 105 -10.40 -17.11 -4.28
N VAL A 106 -9.29 -16.58 -4.80
CA VAL A 106 -8.05 -17.33 -5.02
C VAL A 106 -7.48 -17.86 -3.70
N ALA A 107 -7.51 -17.07 -2.61
CA ALA A 107 -7.02 -17.50 -1.30
C ALA A 107 -7.87 -18.65 -0.71
N ARG A 108 -9.16 -18.70 -1.00
CA ARG A 108 -10.07 -19.80 -0.61
C ARG A 108 -9.98 -21.01 -1.54
N GLY A 109 -9.25 -20.91 -2.64
CA GLY A 109 -9.18 -21.94 -3.68
C GLY A 109 -10.41 -22.01 -4.58
N GLU A 110 -11.25 -20.97 -4.57
CA GLU A 110 -12.43 -20.81 -5.43
C GLU A 110 -12.01 -20.23 -6.79
N ASP A 111 -11.06 -20.89 -7.45
CA ASP A 111 -10.38 -20.38 -8.65
C ASP A 111 -11.34 -20.22 -9.85
N GLU A 112 -12.38 -21.06 -9.95
CA GLU A 112 -13.44 -20.97 -10.97
C GLU A 112 -14.31 -19.72 -10.80
N SER A 113 -14.65 -19.37 -9.56
CA SER A 113 -15.39 -18.16 -9.23
C SER A 113 -14.54 -16.91 -9.47
N ALA A 114 -13.23 -16.98 -9.22
CA ALA A 114 -12.28 -15.92 -9.54
C ALA A 114 -12.22 -15.64 -11.06
N ILE A 115 -12.15 -16.69 -11.89
CA ILE A 115 -12.20 -16.57 -13.35
C ILE A 115 -13.53 -15.95 -13.80
N SER A 116 -14.65 -16.43 -13.27
CA SER A 116 -15.99 -15.91 -13.58
C SER A 116 -16.10 -14.41 -13.28
N MET A 117 -15.59 -13.97 -12.13
CA MET A 117 -15.55 -12.56 -11.74
C MET A 117 -14.73 -11.74 -12.74
N LEU A 118 -13.54 -12.19 -13.13
CA LEU A 118 -12.71 -11.49 -14.13
C LEU A 118 -13.39 -11.44 -15.51
N ASN A 119 -14.12 -12.48 -15.90
CA ASN A 119 -14.87 -12.52 -17.16
C ASN A 119 -15.99 -11.47 -17.22
N ILE A 120 -16.64 -11.14 -16.10
CA ILE A 120 -17.65 -10.06 -16.03
C ILE A 120 -17.02 -8.71 -16.39
N PHE A 121 -15.78 -8.47 -15.94
CA PHE A 121 -15.05 -7.22 -16.16
C PHE A 121 -14.09 -7.28 -17.35
N LYS A 122 -14.16 -8.31 -18.20
CA LYS A 122 -13.24 -8.51 -19.33
C LYS A 122 -13.16 -7.29 -20.25
N GLY A 123 -14.27 -6.57 -20.46
CA GLY A 123 -14.31 -5.37 -21.29
C GLY A 123 -13.52 -4.18 -20.73
N GLN A 124 -13.13 -4.20 -19.45
CA GLN A 124 -12.30 -3.17 -18.82
C GLN A 124 -10.80 -3.47 -18.97
N LEU A 125 -10.43 -4.68 -19.41
CA LEU A 125 -9.04 -5.07 -19.65
C LEU A 125 -8.59 -4.66 -21.06
N PRO A 126 -7.30 -4.30 -21.25
CA PRO A 126 -6.69 -4.22 -22.58
C PRO A 126 -6.81 -5.53 -23.37
N ALA A 127 -6.78 -5.46 -24.71
CA ALA A 127 -6.96 -6.63 -25.57
C ALA A 127 -5.99 -7.79 -25.25
N ASP A 128 -4.72 -7.49 -25.01
CA ASP A 128 -3.70 -8.49 -24.65
C ASP A 128 -4.03 -9.20 -23.34
N ASP A 129 -4.56 -8.46 -22.35
CA ASP A 129 -4.95 -9.00 -21.05
C ASP A 129 -6.26 -9.80 -21.12
N GLN A 130 -7.15 -9.47 -22.06
CA GLN A 130 -8.33 -10.27 -22.35
C GLN A 130 -7.96 -11.63 -22.96
N GLU A 131 -6.97 -11.66 -23.84
CA GLU A 131 -6.43 -12.91 -24.39
C GLU A 131 -5.73 -13.72 -23.29
N GLN A 132 -4.95 -13.05 -22.42
CA GLN A 132 -4.33 -13.70 -21.27
C GLN A 132 -5.36 -14.32 -20.31
N LEU A 133 -6.52 -13.68 -20.10
CA LEU A 133 -7.61 -14.26 -19.30
C LEU A 133 -8.15 -15.55 -19.94
N VAL A 134 -8.38 -15.55 -21.25
CA VAL A 134 -8.84 -16.76 -21.99
C VAL A 134 -7.82 -17.89 -21.88
N MET A 135 -6.54 -17.58 -22.04
CA MET A 135 -5.47 -18.58 -21.90
C MET A 135 -5.37 -19.13 -20.47
N THR A 136 -5.60 -18.26 -19.47
CA THR A 136 -5.60 -18.66 -18.06
C THR A 136 -6.79 -19.57 -17.73
N GLU A 137 -7.97 -19.28 -18.28
CA GLU A 137 -9.16 -20.14 -18.16
C GLU A 137 -8.94 -21.50 -18.83
N ALA A 138 -8.37 -21.53 -20.05
CA ALA A 138 -8.01 -22.77 -20.73
C ALA A 138 -7.02 -23.61 -19.91
N ALA A 139 -5.98 -22.98 -19.33
CA ALA A 139 -5.01 -23.65 -18.48
C ALA A 139 -5.64 -24.23 -17.20
N TYR A 140 -6.61 -23.54 -16.61
CA TYR A 140 -7.36 -24.04 -15.45
C TYR A 140 -8.23 -25.26 -15.81
N ASN A 141 -8.92 -25.22 -16.95
CA ASN A 141 -9.71 -26.35 -17.44
C ASN A 141 -8.84 -27.57 -17.74
N GLN A 142 -7.65 -27.36 -18.31
CA GLN A 142 -6.68 -28.44 -18.51
C GLN A 142 -6.22 -29.03 -17.17
N TYR A 143 -5.93 -28.19 -16.18
CA TYR A 143 -5.60 -28.65 -14.82
C TYR A 143 -6.72 -29.53 -14.23
N LEU A 144 -7.99 -29.16 -14.39
CA LEU A 144 -9.13 -29.97 -13.93
C LEU A 144 -9.21 -31.31 -14.66
N ALA A 145 -8.99 -31.32 -15.97
CA ALA A 145 -8.97 -32.54 -16.77
C ALA A 145 -7.84 -33.50 -16.34
N ASP A 146 -6.62 -32.98 -16.19
CA ASP A 146 -5.45 -33.75 -15.80
C ASP A 146 -5.56 -34.28 -14.36
N LYS A 147 -6.09 -33.46 -13.45
CA LYS A 147 -6.37 -33.86 -12.07
C LYS A 147 -7.40 -34.98 -12.01
N LYS A 148 -8.45 -34.92 -12.84
CA LYS A 148 -9.50 -35.94 -12.92
C LYS A 148 -8.98 -37.24 -13.55
N ALA A 149 -8.13 -37.13 -14.57
CA ALA A 149 -7.53 -38.28 -15.24
C ALA A 149 -6.51 -39.01 -14.34
N GLY A 150 -5.90 -38.32 -13.38
CA GLY A 150 -4.91 -38.89 -12.46
C GLY A 150 -3.59 -39.29 -13.15
N THR A 151 -3.38 -38.82 -14.38
CA THR A 151 -2.24 -39.16 -15.23
C THR A 151 -1.03 -38.25 -15.03
N ALA A 152 -1.21 -37.10 -14.37
CA ALA A 152 -0.17 -36.11 -14.12
C ALA A 152 0.40 -36.22 -12.70
N LEU A 153 1.71 -36.04 -12.57
CA LEU A 153 2.35 -35.94 -11.25
C LEU A 153 1.78 -34.75 -10.48
N THR A 154 1.54 -34.94 -9.19
CA THR A 154 0.94 -33.93 -8.30
C THR A 154 1.74 -32.63 -8.28
N GLU A 155 3.07 -32.71 -8.39
CA GLU A 155 3.95 -31.53 -8.45
C GLU A 155 3.68 -30.67 -9.69
N HIS A 156 3.48 -31.28 -10.86
CA HIS A 156 3.16 -30.56 -12.09
C HIS A 156 1.77 -29.91 -12.01
N LEU A 157 0.80 -30.59 -11.41
CA LEU A 157 -0.53 -30.05 -11.16
C LEU A 157 -0.47 -28.82 -10.23
N ASN A 158 0.32 -28.88 -9.17
CA ASN A 158 0.50 -27.77 -8.23
C ASN A 158 1.18 -26.56 -8.89
N VAL A 159 2.20 -26.79 -9.73
CA VAL A 159 2.88 -25.72 -10.46
C VAL A 159 1.93 -25.07 -11.46
N ASN A 160 1.12 -25.84 -12.19
CA ASN A 160 0.16 -25.29 -13.13
C ASN A 160 -0.90 -24.45 -12.41
N LEU A 161 -1.46 -24.96 -11.31
CA LEU A 161 -2.42 -24.22 -10.49
C LEU A 161 -1.83 -22.93 -9.92
N ALA A 162 -0.57 -22.95 -9.45
CA ALA A 162 0.11 -21.75 -8.96
C ALA A 162 0.28 -20.69 -10.06
N LYS A 163 0.56 -21.10 -11.30
CA LYS A 163 0.63 -20.19 -12.46
C LYS A 163 -0.73 -19.58 -12.77
N VAL A 164 -1.79 -20.39 -12.77
CA VAL A 164 -3.17 -19.90 -12.95
C VAL A 164 -3.49 -18.85 -11.90
N ARG A 165 -3.29 -19.16 -10.62
CA ARG A 165 -3.55 -18.22 -9.50
C ARG A 165 -2.77 -16.92 -9.61
N LYS A 166 -1.49 -17.00 -9.97
CA LYS A 166 -0.67 -15.82 -10.21
C LYS A 166 -1.26 -14.94 -11.31
N ASN A 167 -1.63 -15.54 -12.45
CA ASN A 167 -2.23 -14.81 -13.57
C ASN A 167 -3.55 -14.14 -13.16
N LEU A 168 -4.41 -14.83 -12.42
CA LEU A 168 -5.67 -14.25 -11.93
C LEU A 168 -5.43 -13.02 -11.05
N LEU A 169 -4.46 -13.09 -10.13
CA LEU A 169 -4.11 -11.96 -9.27
C LEU A 169 -3.49 -10.79 -10.05
N ASP A 170 -2.67 -11.08 -11.05
CA ASP A 170 -2.03 -10.06 -11.87
C ASP A 170 -3.05 -9.37 -12.80
N LEU A 171 -3.99 -10.12 -13.37
CA LEU A 171 -5.09 -9.57 -14.17
C LEU A 171 -6.05 -8.75 -13.29
N ALA A 172 -6.36 -9.22 -12.08
CA ALA A 172 -7.23 -8.51 -11.15
C ALA A 172 -6.73 -7.11 -10.80
N LYS A 173 -5.41 -6.94 -10.60
CA LYS A 173 -4.79 -5.63 -10.32
C LYS A 173 -4.92 -4.63 -11.48
N LYS A 174 -5.16 -5.12 -12.70
CA LYS A 174 -5.31 -4.28 -13.90
C LYS A 174 -6.75 -3.83 -14.14
N ILE A 175 -7.69 -4.32 -13.36
CA ILE A 175 -9.09 -3.90 -13.39
C ILE A 175 -9.26 -2.73 -12.41
N ALA A 176 -9.49 -1.54 -12.97
CA ALA A 176 -9.71 -0.29 -12.23
C ALA A 176 -11.21 -0.05 -11.97
#